data_AF-A0A7J3XFR7-F1
#
_entry.id   AF-A0A7J3XFR7-F1
#
_cell.length_a   1.000
_cell.length_b   1.000
_cell.length_c   1.000
_cell.angle_alpha   90.00
_cell.angle_beta   90.00
_cell.angle_gamma   90.00
#
_symmetry.space_group_name_H-M   'P 1'
#
loop_
_entity.id
_entity.type
_entity.pdbx_description
1 polymer ?
#
loop_
_entity_poly.entity_id
_entity_poly.type
_entity_poly.pdbx_seq_one_letter_code
_entity_poly.pdbx_strand_id
1 'polypeptide(L)' 'VSVIAILVGAHVVIHTWVEYRYATLDILVTGDVNPTKLFERISSALKPRSYRFGFTYRGQ' A
#
# COMPACT_ATOMS: atom_id res chain seq x y z
N VAL A 1 3.25 14.13 0.56
CA VAL A 1 3.75 13.71 -0.79
C VAL A 1 2.81 12.65 -1.35
N SER A 2 2.63 12.55 -2.66
CA SER A 2 1.81 11.49 -3.26
C SER A 2 2.59 10.80 -4.38
N VAL A 3 2.58 9.47 -4.39
CA VAL A 3 3.28 8.64 -5.38
C VAL A 3 2.35 7.52 -5.83
N ILE A 4 2.33 7.26 -7.14
CA ILE A 4 1.64 6.12 -7.74
C ILE A 4 2.64 5.31 -8.58
N ALA A 5 2.64 4.00 -8.35
CA ALA A 5 3.25 3.03 -9.25
C ALA A 5 2.13 2.35 -10.04
N ILE A 6 2.16 2.51 -11.37
CA ILE A 6 1.18 1.91 -12.27
C ILE A 6 1.74 0.57 -12.76
N LEU A 7 0.94 -0.48 -12.63
CA LEU A 7 1.24 -1.84 -13.09
C LEU A 7 0.16 -2.28 -14.10
N VAL A 8 0.40 -3.37 -14.80
CA VAL A 8 -0.60 -3.91 -15.74
C VAL A 8 -1.84 -4.38 -14.97
N GLY A 9 -2.96 -3.66 -15.14
CA GLY A 9 -4.23 -3.96 -14.48
C GLY A 9 -4.24 -3.75 -12.96
N ALA A 10 -3.24 -3.05 -12.41
CA ALA A 10 -3.02 -2.92 -10.97
C ALA A 10 -2.34 -1.57 -10.63
N HIS A 11 -2.26 -1.22 -9.36
CA HIS A 11 -1.52 -0.04 -8.90
C HIS A 11 -1.13 -0.12 -7.44
N VAL A 12 -0.07 0.60 -7.07
CA VAL A 12 0.28 0.86 -5.67
C VAL A 12 0.32 2.36 -5.48
N VAL A 13 -0.43 2.86 -4.50
CA VAL A 13 -0.58 4.31 -4.25
C VAL A 13 -0.23 4.60 -2.79
N ILE A 14 0.57 5.64 -2.58
CA ILE A 14 0.85 6.17 -1.25
C ILE A 14 0.60 7.68 -1.21
N HIS A 15 -0.15 8.11 -0.19
CA HIS A 15 -0.27 9.52 0.17
C HIS A 15 0.28 9.72 1.57
N THR A 16 1.12 10.75 1.75
CA THR A 16 1.70 11.10 3.04
C THR A 16 1.32 12.51 3.44
N TRP A 17 1.01 12.68 4.73
CA TRP A 17 0.87 13.95 5.41
C TRP A 17 1.94 14.02 6.49
N VAL A 18 2.99 14.81 6.22
CA VAL A 18 4.21 14.83 7.03
C VAL A 18 3.94 15.46 8.39
N GLU A 19 3.09 16.48 8.42
CA GLU A 19 2.66 17.24 9.61
C GLU A 19 1.97 16.33 10.64
N TYR A 20 1.28 15.29 10.17
CA TYR A 20 0.59 14.31 11.01
C TYR A 20 1.37 13.01 11.20
N ARG A 21 2.55 12.87 10.56
CA ARG A 21 3.30 11.60 10.48
C ARG A 21 2.40 10.44 10.07
N TYR A 22 1.55 10.69 9.08
CA TYR A 22 0.51 9.77 8.62
C TYR A 22 0.69 9.44 7.14
N ALA A 23 0.32 8.22 6.78
CA ALA A 23 0.28 7.78 5.39
C ALA A 23 -0.91 6.86 5.15
N THR A 24 -1.51 6.97 3.96
CA THR A 24 -2.38 5.93 3.40
C THR A 24 -1.60 5.16 2.35
N LEU A 25 -1.86 3.85 2.29
CA LEU A 25 -1.24 2.94 1.33
C LEU A 25 -2.33 2.05 0.74
N ASP A 26 -2.47 2.11 -0.58
CA ASP A 26 -3.34 1.22 -1.37
C ASP A 26 -2.46 0.30 -2.22
N ILE A 27 -2.76 -1.00 -2.16
CA ILE A 27 -2.05 -2.05 -2.91
C ILE A 27 -3.09 -2.83 -3.69
N LEU A 28 -3.21 -2.51 -4.98
CA LEU A 28 -3.94 -3.29 -5.95
C LEU A 28 -2.96 -4.08 -6.80
N VAL A 29 -3.01 -5.40 -6.70
CA VAL A 29 -2.18 -6.32 -7.47
C VAL A 29 -3.05 -7.40 -8.12
N THR A 30 -2.55 -7.99 -9.20
CA THR A 30 -3.19 -9.08 -9.93
C THR A 30 -2.23 -10.27 -10.05
N GLY A 31 -2.75 -11.46 -10.34
CA GLY A 31 -1.95 -12.69 -10.48
C GLY A 31 -1.39 -13.22 -9.15
N ASP A 32 -0.29 -13.98 -9.22
CA ASP A 32 0.37 -14.66 -8.07
C ASP A 32 1.22 -13.73 -7.19
N VAL A 33 0.85 -12.45 -7.11
CA VAL A 33 1.54 -11.47 -6.25
C VAL A 33 0.95 -11.51 -4.86
N ASN A 34 1.79 -11.66 -3.82
CA ASN A 34 1.36 -11.59 -2.43
C ASN A 34 1.30 -10.11 -1.96
N PRO A 35 0.10 -9.52 -1.76
CA PRO A 35 -0.04 -8.12 -1.36
C PRO A 35 0.48 -7.85 0.06
N THR A 36 0.38 -8.83 0.96
CA THR A 36 0.85 -8.71 2.35
C THR A 36 2.36 -8.54 2.42
N LYS A 37 3.11 -9.27 1.59
CA LYS A 37 4.57 -9.12 1.51
C LYS A 37 4.99 -7.74 1.00
N LEU A 38 4.21 -7.17 0.07
CA LEU A 38 4.45 -5.82 -0.44
C LEU A 38 4.14 -4.77 0.64
N PHE A 39 3.05 -4.95 1.38
CA PHE A 39 2.70 -4.14 2.54
C PHE A 39 3.80 -4.15 3.61
N GLU A 40 4.32 -5.33 3.97
CA GLU A 40 5.41 -5.48 4.95
C GLU A 40 6.66 -4.72 4.51
N ARG A 41 7.03 -4.81 3.23
CA ARG A 41 8.20 -4.11 2.69
C ARG A 41 8.04 -2.59 2.80
N ILE A 42 6.89 -2.06 2.40
CA ILE A 42 6.63 -0.61 2.46
C ILE A 42 6.53 -0.14 3.92
N SER A 43 5.82 -0.89 4.77
CA SER A 43 5.68 -0.56 6.20
C SER A 43 7.02 -0.57 6.93
N SER A 44 7.94 -1.47 6.58
CA SER A 44 9.29 -1.50 7.15
C SER A 44 10.11 -0.24 6.84
N ALA A 45 9.86 0.39 5.68
CA ALA A 45 10.49 1.64 5.29
C ALA A 45 9.85 2.85 5.98
N LEU A 46 8.52 2.85 6.11
CA LEU A 46 7.76 3.94 6.74
C LEU A 46 7.86 3.92 8.28
N LYS A 47 8.12 2.76 8.88
CA LYS A 47 8.23 2.55 10.34
C LYS A 47 7.05 3.17 11.12
N PRO A 48 5.79 2.85 10.77
CA PRO A 48 4.64 3.40 11.47
C PRO A 48 4.62 2.92 12.92
N ARG A 49 4.24 3.80 13.86
CA ARG A 49 4.04 3.41 15.27
C ARG A 49 2.85 2.44 15.42
N SER A 50 1.84 2.58 14.58
CA SER A 50 0.67 1.72 14.51
C SER A 50 0.06 1.82 13.10
N TYR A 51 -0.69 0.79 12.69
CA TYR A 51 -1.42 0.79 11.43
C TYR A 51 -2.70 -0.02 11.54
N ARG A 52 -3.65 0.24 10.64
CA ARG A 52 -4.78 -0.65 10.36
C ARG A 52 -4.56 -1.23 8.97
N PHE A 53 -4.64 -2.55 8.88
CA PHE A 53 -4.47 -3.28 7.64
C PHE A 53 -5.71 -4.11 7.37
N GLY A 54 -6.12 -4.16 6.12
CA GLY A 54 -7.24 -4.96 5.65
C GLY A 54 -7.02 -5.32 4.18
N PHE A 55 -7.69 -6.37 3.73
CA PHE A 55 -7.63 -6.81 2.35
C PHE A 55 -9.05 -7.10 1.84
N THR A 56 -9.22 -7.03 0.53
CA THR A 56 -10.46 -7.37 -0.16
C THR A 56 -10.10 -7.99 -1.50
N TYR A 57 -10.74 -9.11 -1.82
CA TYR A 57 -10.65 -9.70 -3.16
C TYR A 57 -11.57 -8.91 -4.09
N ARG A 58 -11.03 -8.44 -5.21
CA ARG A 58 -11.79 -7.72 -6.24
C ARG A 58 -11.98 -8.63 -7.45
N GLY A 59 -13.16 -8.58 -8.07
CA GLY A 59 -13.47 -9.38 -9.27
C GLY A 59 -14.04 -10.78 -8.98
N GLN A 60 -14.86 -10.92 -7.93
CA GLN A 60 -15.82 -12.03 -7.86
C GLN A 60 -16.87 -11.87 -8.97
#